data_AF-A0A957P703-F1
#
_entry.id   AF-A0A957P703-F1
#
_cell.length_a   1.000
_cell.length_b   1.000
_cell.length_c   1.000
_cell.angle_alpha   90.00
_cell.angle_beta   90.00
_cell.angle_gamma   90.00
#
_symmetry.space_group_name_H-M   'P 1'
#
loop_
_entity.id
_entity.type
_entity.pdbx_description
1 polymer ?
#
loop_
_entity_poly.entity_id
_entity_poly.type
_entity_poly.pdbx_seq_one_letter_code
_entity_poly.pdbx_strand_id
1 'polypeptide(L)'
;RDVDQNDATDTGVMVFAVAYWTNTFGDPFLERRDLFGGGWSTAYASTRVSTDIETKREIVGGTFLVYAPDDQQGFPSGFGADGLLFTPDDPIVRLPQGYTVVNMDVTPFVFDRARHPTIDLVEPKSAATDDFSQLSYTDAFDAMIAKLRKEYAFTDYKHIDWDARVAEFRPRFELAQAQNDKRLYRQALHDFAVSIPDGHVSGPFLVDEFRGATSGGIGIAIRELDDGRVIVNFLLEDGPAARAGIQLGAEIWAIDDKEIRMAIAEVQPWSAPFSTEHVKRLQQLRYLVRSPIGAKRTVTFRNPGQPADTPSQRVVLTAVSEQASFRFSALRRQPTGFELPLEYRLLESGYGYVQIYKFSDNELLTIQLWERLIQSLKAENTPGLIIDMRQNTGGSGFLADQMAAYFYSETHDLGNAG
;
A
#
# COMPACT_ATOMS: atom_id res chain seq x y z
N ARG A 1 30.88 5.31 -23.42
CA ARG A 1 31.29 3.91 -23.15
C ARG A 1 31.55 3.30 -24.50
N ASP A 2 32.67 2.62 -24.68
CA ASP A 2 32.93 1.83 -25.88
C ASP A 2 31.96 0.64 -25.86
N VAL A 3 31.09 0.53 -26.86
CA VAL A 3 30.03 -0.50 -26.92
C VAL A 3 30.41 -1.69 -27.78
N ASP A 4 31.44 -1.55 -28.61
CA ASP A 4 32.00 -2.62 -29.44
C ASP A 4 33.42 -3.04 -29.04
N GLN A 5 33.95 -2.44 -27.96
CA GLN A 5 35.16 -2.87 -27.24
C GLN A 5 36.37 -2.98 -28.17
N ASN A 6 36.49 -2.04 -29.10
CA ASN A 6 37.53 -2.00 -30.12
C ASN A 6 38.67 -1.02 -29.76
N ASP A 7 38.56 -0.31 -28.62
CA ASP A 7 39.49 0.73 -28.13
C ASP A 7 39.69 1.91 -29.11
N ALA A 8 38.85 2.02 -30.14
CA ALA A 8 38.88 3.08 -31.13
C ALA A 8 38.00 4.27 -30.70
N THR A 9 38.39 5.46 -31.15
CA THR A 9 37.58 6.67 -30.97
C THR A 9 36.70 6.86 -32.19
N ASP A 10 35.44 6.42 -32.08
CA ASP A 10 34.43 6.57 -33.12
C ASP A 10 33.38 7.62 -32.75
N THR A 11 32.56 8.04 -33.72
CA THR A 11 31.38 8.89 -33.45
C THR A 11 30.41 8.22 -32.48
N GLY A 12 30.36 6.88 -32.50
CA GLY A 12 29.55 6.04 -31.63
C GLY A 12 28.10 5.91 -32.10
N VAL A 13 27.35 5.06 -31.39
CA VAL A 13 25.90 4.90 -31.56
C VAL A 13 25.14 5.61 -30.44
N MET A 14 23.88 5.95 -30.70
CA MET A 14 22.93 6.29 -29.64
C MET A 14 22.05 5.08 -29.35
N VAL A 15 21.94 4.69 -28.08
CA VAL A 15 21.15 3.53 -27.63
C VAL A 15 20.00 4.01 -26.76
N PHE A 16 18.78 3.64 -27.12
CA PHE A 16 17.57 4.04 -26.44
C PHE A 16 16.78 2.82 -25.99
N ALA A 17 16.29 2.84 -24.75
CA ALA A 17 15.19 2.01 -24.30
C ALA A 17 13.92 2.86 -24.29
N VAL A 18 12.85 2.37 -24.88
CA VAL A 18 11.55 3.03 -24.84
C VAL A 18 10.89 2.65 -23.53
N ALA A 19 10.40 3.61 -22.75
CA ALA A 19 9.75 3.33 -21.48
C ALA A 19 8.52 4.20 -21.28
N TYR A 20 7.53 3.65 -20.58
CA TYR A 20 6.46 4.41 -19.98
C TYR A 20 6.90 4.88 -18.60
N TRP A 21 6.69 6.17 -18.31
CA TRP A 21 7.16 6.78 -17.06
C TRP A 21 6.25 7.92 -16.61
N THR A 22 6.11 8.10 -15.30
CA THR A 22 5.36 9.23 -14.74
C THR A 22 6.23 10.49 -14.73
N ASN A 23 5.77 11.57 -15.36
CA ASN A 23 6.39 12.89 -15.24
C ASN A 23 5.83 13.59 -14.00
N THR A 24 6.43 13.32 -12.84
CA THR A 24 5.92 13.73 -11.53
C THR A 24 6.09 15.24 -11.31
N PHE A 25 7.09 15.88 -11.92
CA PHE A 25 7.34 17.32 -11.75
C PHE A 25 6.78 18.17 -12.91
N GLY A 26 6.44 17.55 -14.04
CA GLY A 26 5.74 18.20 -15.14
C GLY A 26 6.63 19.02 -16.06
N ASP A 27 7.94 18.87 -15.95
CA ASP A 27 8.92 19.54 -16.82
C ASP A 27 8.94 18.91 -18.24
N PRO A 28 9.45 19.62 -19.26
CA PRO A 28 9.53 19.09 -20.63
C PRO A 28 10.39 17.84 -20.79
N PHE A 29 11.32 17.62 -19.85
CA PHE A 29 12.18 16.45 -19.78
C PHE A 29 12.08 15.83 -18.39
N LEU A 30 12.16 14.50 -18.31
CA LEU A 30 12.24 13.81 -17.03
C LEU A 30 13.52 14.22 -16.31
N GLU A 31 13.38 14.56 -15.05
CA GLU A 31 14.50 14.87 -14.20
C GLU A 31 15.09 13.60 -13.58
N ARG A 32 16.32 13.71 -13.06
CA ARG A 32 16.95 12.59 -12.32
C ARG A 32 16.08 12.10 -11.16
N ARG A 33 15.31 13.01 -10.54
CA ARG A 33 14.38 12.69 -9.46
C ARG A 33 13.18 11.89 -9.95
N ASP A 34 12.61 12.18 -11.12
CA ASP A 34 11.57 11.32 -11.74
C ASP A 34 12.11 9.91 -11.94
N LEU A 35 13.40 9.77 -12.23
CA LEU A 35 14.08 8.50 -12.51
C LEU A 35 14.58 7.75 -11.26
N PHE A 36 14.09 8.06 -10.05
CA PHE A 36 14.56 7.46 -8.79
C PHE A 36 16.08 7.47 -8.61
N GLY A 37 16.72 8.60 -8.97
CA GLY A 37 18.18 8.75 -8.93
C GLY A 37 18.90 8.39 -10.24
N GLY A 38 18.16 8.00 -11.28
CA GLY A 38 18.64 7.69 -12.62
C GLY A 38 18.73 6.19 -12.91
N GLY A 39 19.07 5.86 -14.17
CA GLY A 39 19.22 4.49 -14.66
C GLY A 39 18.15 4.10 -15.69
N TRP A 40 18.20 2.84 -16.15
CA TRP A 40 17.20 2.28 -17.05
C TRP A 40 15.89 2.01 -16.33
N SER A 41 14.79 2.15 -17.05
CA SER A 41 13.49 1.74 -16.54
C SER A 41 13.45 0.23 -16.29
N THR A 42 12.91 -0.16 -15.14
CA THR A 42 12.75 -1.57 -14.74
C THR A 42 11.33 -2.10 -14.98
N ALA A 43 10.40 -1.26 -15.45
CA ALA A 43 9.03 -1.66 -15.71
C ALA A 43 8.43 -0.87 -16.88
N TYR A 44 7.56 -1.54 -17.66
CA TYR A 44 6.95 -0.97 -18.87
C TYR A 44 8.00 -0.36 -19.81
N ALA A 45 9.09 -1.10 -20.00
CA ALA A 45 10.23 -0.70 -20.80
C ALA A 45 10.45 -1.71 -21.94
N SER A 46 11.04 -1.25 -23.05
CA SER A 46 11.40 -2.12 -24.17
C SER A 46 12.47 -3.13 -23.78
N THR A 47 13.28 -2.83 -22.77
CA THR A 47 14.37 -3.67 -22.25
C THR A 47 13.96 -4.41 -20.97
N ARG A 48 14.53 -5.60 -20.77
CA ARG A 48 14.48 -6.29 -19.48
C ARG A 48 15.76 -6.04 -18.70
N VAL A 49 15.58 -5.78 -17.42
CA VAL A 49 16.63 -5.40 -16.50
C VAL A 49 16.72 -6.42 -15.38
N SER A 50 17.93 -6.84 -15.00
CA SER A 50 18.16 -7.81 -13.95
C SER A 50 17.67 -7.30 -12.58
N THR A 51 16.98 -8.18 -11.87
CA THR A 51 16.56 -7.99 -10.48
C THR A 51 17.52 -8.62 -9.47
N ASP A 52 18.50 -9.40 -9.94
CA ASP A 52 19.49 -10.05 -9.08
C ASP A 52 20.41 -9.00 -8.47
N ILE A 53 20.76 -9.18 -7.19
CA ILE A 53 21.49 -8.14 -6.44
C ILE A 53 22.87 -7.85 -7.04
N GLU A 54 23.55 -8.87 -7.57
CA GLU A 54 24.91 -8.78 -8.13
C GLU A 54 24.95 -8.09 -9.50
N THR A 55 23.88 -8.18 -10.29
CA THR A 55 23.78 -7.59 -11.64
C THR A 55 22.65 -6.58 -11.73
N LYS A 56 22.23 -6.03 -10.58
CA LYS A 56 21.05 -5.18 -10.48
C LYS A 56 21.18 -4.00 -11.44
N ARG A 57 20.17 -3.80 -12.28
CA ARG A 57 20.11 -2.76 -13.33
C ARG A 57 20.86 -3.07 -14.64
N GLU A 58 21.49 -4.23 -14.77
CA GLU A 58 22.06 -4.69 -16.04
C GLU A 58 20.98 -5.18 -17.02
N ILE A 59 21.26 -5.03 -18.31
CA ILE A 59 20.33 -5.40 -19.39
C ILE A 59 20.48 -6.89 -19.68
N VAL A 60 19.38 -7.63 -19.54
CA VAL A 60 19.35 -9.10 -19.71
C VAL A 60 18.42 -9.53 -20.85
N GLY A 61 17.99 -8.58 -21.68
CA GLY A 61 17.17 -8.84 -22.86
C GLY A 61 16.22 -7.69 -23.19
N GLY A 62 15.21 -8.01 -23.99
CA GLY A 62 14.26 -7.07 -24.56
C GLY A 62 14.80 -6.43 -25.84
N THR A 63 14.40 -5.19 -26.09
CA THR A 63 14.62 -4.49 -27.36
C THR A 63 15.24 -3.12 -27.13
N PHE A 64 16.31 -2.83 -27.87
CA PHE A 64 16.84 -1.48 -28.01
C PHE A 64 16.41 -0.83 -29.33
N LEU A 65 16.30 0.49 -29.31
CA LEU A 65 16.36 1.31 -30.51
C LEU A 65 17.77 1.91 -30.59
N VAL A 66 18.51 1.60 -31.65
CA VAL A 66 19.88 2.06 -31.87
C VAL A 66 19.92 2.98 -33.08
N TYR A 67 20.60 4.11 -32.96
CA TYR A 67 20.90 4.98 -34.08
C TYR A 67 22.41 5.00 -34.35
N ALA A 68 22.81 4.65 -35.57
CA ALA A 68 24.17 4.77 -36.05
C ALA A 68 24.31 6.01 -36.98
N PRO A 69 25.25 6.93 -36.73
CA PRO A 69 25.49 8.11 -37.57
C PRO A 69 26.06 7.76 -38.96
N ASP A 70 26.74 6.62 -39.09
CA ASP A 70 27.32 6.07 -40.32
C ASP A 70 27.31 4.53 -40.28
N ASP A 71 27.92 3.87 -41.27
CA ASP A 71 27.98 2.39 -41.39
C ASP A 71 29.27 1.76 -40.82
N GLN A 72 30.07 2.54 -40.09
CA GLN A 72 31.33 2.09 -39.49
C GLN A 72 31.17 1.67 -38.02
N GLN A 73 30.02 1.95 -37.41
CA GLN A 73 29.80 1.72 -35.99
C GLN A 73 29.50 0.25 -35.66
N GLY A 74 30.17 -0.28 -34.64
CA GLY A 74 29.92 -1.61 -34.09
C GLY A 74 28.77 -1.64 -33.07
N PHE A 75 28.12 -2.79 -32.94
CA PHE A 75 27.15 -3.08 -31.89
C PHE A 75 27.14 -4.59 -31.55
N PRO A 76 26.89 -4.99 -30.30
CA PRO A 76 26.73 -6.39 -29.92
C PRO A 76 25.64 -7.11 -30.72
N SER A 77 25.93 -8.33 -31.16
CA SER A 77 25.03 -9.25 -31.88
C SER A 77 24.60 -10.45 -31.05
N GLY A 78 25.00 -10.46 -29.78
CA GLY A 78 24.69 -11.47 -28.79
C GLY A 78 25.28 -11.03 -27.46
N PHE A 79 24.85 -11.69 -26.38
CA PHE A 79 25.56 -11.60 -25.11
C PHE A 79 26.84 -12.45 -25.18
N GLY A 80 27.91 -11.95 -24.57
CA GLY A 80 29.13 -12.69 -24.30
C GLY A 80 28.93 -13.88 -23.35
N ALA A 81 30.03 -14.53 -22.99
CA ALA A 81 30.05 -15.63 -22.04
C ALA A 81 29.68 -15.19 -20.61
N ASP A 82 29.90 -13.92 -20.27
CA ASP A 82 29.52 -13.36 -18.96
C ASP A 82 28.03 -13.01 -18.83
N GLY A 83 27.31 -13.01 -19.96
CA GLY A 83 25.88 -12.68 -20.02
C GLY A 83 25.57 -11.20 -19.78
N LEU A 84 26.59 -10.34 -19.80
CA LEU A 84 26.46 -8.89 -19.71
C LEU A 84 26.52 -8.29 -21.12
N LEU A 85 26.15 -7.02 -21.22
CA LEU A 85 26.20 -6.27 -22.47
C LEU A 85 27.23 -5.15 -22.38
N PHE A 86 27.85 -4.85 -23.52
CA PHE A 86 28.94 -3.89 -23.66
C PHE A 86 30.16 -4.32 -22.85
N THR A 87 30.49 -5.61 -22.96
CA THR A 87 31.67 -6.25 -22.37
C THR A 87 32.56 -6.85 -23.46
N PRO A 88 33.88 -7.04 -23.22
CA PRO A 88 34.85 -7.41 -24.26
C PRO A 88 34.59 -8.74 -24.97
N ASP A 89 33.73 -9.59 -24.42
CA ASP A 89 33.39 -10.91 -24.95
C ASP A 89 32.12 -10.93 -25.81
N ASP A 90 31.45 -9.80 -25.97
CA ASP A 90 30.29 -9.66 -26.85
C ASP A 90 30.67 -9.83 -28.34
N PRO A 91 29.98 -10.66 -29.12
CA PRO A 91 30.20 -10.74 -30.56
C PRO A 91 29.69 -9.48 -31.27
N ILE A 92 30.54 -8.81 -32.05
CA ILE A 92 30.21 -7.50 -32.67
C ILE A 92 29.80 -7.63 -34.14
N VAL A 93 28.80 -6.84 -34.55
CA VAL A 93 28.44 -6.58 -35.96
C VAL A 93 28.45 -5.09 -36.26
N ARG A 94 28.56 -4.72 -37.54
CA ARG A 94 28.41 -3.33 -37.99
C ARG A 94 26.95 -3.00 -38.26
N LEU A 95 26.52 -1.82 -37.83
CA LEU A 95 25.19 -1.30 -38.10
C LEU A 95 25.19 -0.40 -39.34
N PRO A 96 24.20 -0.50 -40.24
CA PRO A 96 24.00 0.51 -41.27
C PRO A 96 23.58 1.85 -40.66
N GLN A 97 23.95 2.95 -41.32
CA GLN A 97 23.52 4.31 -40.95
C GLN A 97 22.01 4.40 -40.71
N GLY A 98 21.59 5.06 -39.63
CA GLY A 98 20.20 5.29 -39.24
C GLY A 98 19.71 4.37 -38.12
N TYR A 99 18.39 4.24 -38.00
CA TYR A 99 17.75 3.49 -36.91
C TYR A 99 17.72 1.98 -37.18
N THR A 100 18.01 1.21 -36.13
CA THR A 100 17.88 -0.25 -36.07
C THR A 100 17.23 -0.63 -34.75
N VAL A 101 16.21 -1.48 -34.80
CA VAL A 101 15.59 -2.10 -33.63
C VAL A 101 16.33 -3.41 -33.37
N VAL A 102 16.91 -3.57 -32.19
CA VAL A 102 17.72 -4.75 -31.84
C VAL A 102 16.99 -5.55 -30.78
N ASN A 103 16.46 -6.71 -31.16
CA ASN A 103 15.82 -7.66 -30.26
C ASN A 103 16.88 -8.62 -29.69
N MET A 104 17.07 -8.55 -28.38
CA MET A 104 18.08 -9.28 -27.61
C MET A 104 17.53 -10.58 -26.99
N ASP A 105 16.29 -10.95 -27.27
CA ASP A 105 15.64 -12.18 -26.74
C ASP A 105 15.96 -13.43 -27.55
N VAL A 106 16.68 -13.27 -28.64
CA VAL A 106 17.04 -14.33 -29.58
C VAL A 106 18.56 -14.33 -29.72
N THR A 107 19.16 -15.52 -29.86
CA THR A 107 20.59 -15.67 -30.09
C THR A 107 20.84 -16.26 -31.48
N PRO A 108 21.57 -15.57 -32.39
CA PRO A 108 22.06 -14.20 -32.25
C PRO A 108 20.91 -13.18 -32.24
N PHE A 109 21.20 -11.94 -31.79
CA PHE A 109 20.24 -10.84 -31.78
C PHE A 109 19.63 -10.61 -33.16
N VAL A 110 18.37 -10.18 -33.17
CA VAL A 110 17.65 -9.87 -34.40
C VAL A 110 17.66 -8.35 -34.63
N PHE A 111 18.11 -7.95 -35.81
CA PHE A 111 18.21 -6.55 -36.23
C PHE A 111 17.08 -6.23 -37.22
N ASP A 112 16.10 -5.45 -36.78
CA ASP A 112 14.95 -5.02 -37.57
C ASP A 112 15.07 -3.55 -38.00
N ARG A 113 14.79 -3.30 -39.27
CA ARG A 113 14.77 -1.96 -39.89
C ARG A 113 13.48 -1.72 -40.69
N ALA A 114 12.40 -2.41 -40.31
CA ALA A 114 11.08 -2.17 -40.86
C ALA A 114 10.71 -0.68 -40.74
N ARG A 115 9.96 -0.19 -41.73
CA ARG A 115 9.49 1.20 -41.74
C ARG A 115 8.57 1.52 -40.56
N HIS A 116 7.85 0.52 -40.05
CA HIS A 116 6.93 0.63 -38.92
C HIS A 116 7.22 -0.53 -37.96
N PRO A 117 8.28 -0.45 -37.15
CA PRO A 117 8.59 -1.48 -36.18
C PRO A 117 7.61 -1.38 -35.00
N THR A 118 7.27 -2.52 -34.41
CA THR A 118 6.55 -2.59 -33.13
C THR A 118 7.57 -2.86 -32.04
N ILE A 119 7.58 -2.04 -31.00
CA ILE A 119 8.41 -2.22 -29.81
C ILE A 119 7.48 -2.45 -28.64
N ASP A 120 7.47 -3.65 -28.10
CA ASP A 120 6.65 -4.01 -26.96
C ASP A 120 7.27 -3.46 -25.66
N LEU A 121 6.42 -2.94 -24.77
CA LEU A 121 6.83 -2.55 -23.42
C LEU A 121 6.57 -3.72 -22.47
N VAL A 122 7.63 -4.18 -21.81
CA VAL A 122 7.62 -5.39 -21.00
C VAL A 122 7.29 -5.05 -19.55
N GLU A 123 6.30 -5.74 -19.00
CA GLU A 123 6.06 -5.79 -17.56
C GLU A 123 6.97 -6.87 -16.94
N PRO A 124 7.72 -6.57 -15.86
CA PRO A 124 8.65 -7.53 -15.29
C PRO A 124 7.89 -8.72 -14.69
N LYS A 125 8.47 -9.92 -14.80
CA LYS A 125 7.87 -11.14 -14.22
C LYS A 125 7.59 -11.03 -12.71
N SER A 126 8.40 -10.24 -12.00
CA SER A 126 8.20 -9.95 -10.58
C SER A 126 6.91 -9.17 -10.28
N ALA A 127 6.30 -8.52 -11.27
CA ALA A 127 5.02 -7.83 -11.15
C ALA A 127 3.83 -8.74 -11.52
N ALA A 128 4.06 -9.90 -12.12
CA ALA A 128 2.98 -10.83 -12.47
C ALA A 128 2.46 -11.55 -11.21
N THR A 129 1.14 -11.63 -11.07
CA THR A 129 0.50 -12.42 -10.02
C THR A 129 0.67 -13.92 -10.27
N ASP A 130 1.03 -14.68 -9.24
CA ASP A 130 1.02 -16.15 -9.32
C ASP A 130 -0.41 -16.68 -9.50
N ASP A 131 -0.58 -17.62 -10.43
CA ASP A 131 -1.88 -18.21 -10.76
C ASP A 131 -1.98 -19.65 -10.24
N PHE A 132 -2.83 -19.84 -9.23
CA PHE A 132 -3.15 -21.15 -8.66
C PHE A 132 -4.54 -21.66 -9.08
N SER A 133 -5.20 -21.03 -10.06
CA SER A 133 -6.58 -21.32 -10.45
C SER A 133 -6.82 -22.74 -10.99
N GLN A 134 -5.77 -23.41 -11.47
CA GLN A 134 -5.82 -24.78 -12.00
C GLN A 134 -5.56 -25.85 -10.94
N LEU A 135 -5.26 -25.45 -9.70
CA LEU A 135 -5.00 -26.36 -8.59
C LEU A 135 -6.30 -26.70 -7.84
N SER A 136 -6.29 -27.83 -7.15
CA SER A 136 -7.32 -28.13 -6.13
C SER A 136 -7.21 -27.13 -4.97
N TYR A 137 -8.24 -27.00 -4.12
CA TYR A 137 -8.18 -26.05 -3.00
C TYR A 137 -7.05 -26.37 -2.02
N THR A 138 -6.78 -27.66 -1.77
CA THR A 138 -5.66 -28.05 -0.89
C THR A 138 -4.32 -27.78 -1.55
N ASP A 139 -4.17 -28.10 -2.84
CA ASP A 139 -2.90 -27.88 -3.54
C ASP A 139 -2.61 -26.38 -3.74
N ALA A 140 -3.64 -25.57 -3.98
CA ALA A 140 -3.51 -24.12 -4.04
C ALA A 140 -3.08 -23.53 -2.68
N PHE A 141 -3.65 -24.01 -1.57
CA PHE A 141 -3.24 -23.60 -0.23
C PHE A 141 -1.78 -24.00 0.06
N ASP A 142 -1.41 -25.25 -0.24
CA ASP A 142 -0.04 -25.73 -0.02
C ASP A 142 0.99 -24.96 -0.87
N ALA A 143 0.66 -24.66 -2.13
CA ALA A 143 1.49 -23.82 -3.01
C ALA A 143 1.63 -22.37 -2.49
N MET A 144 0.53 -21.77 -2.02
CA MET A 144 0.55 -20.45 -1.39
C MET A 144 1.44 -20.44 -0.15
N ILE A 145 1.37 -21.46 0.70
CA ILE A 145 2.23 -21.58 1.90
C ILE A 145 3.70 -21.73 1.49
N ALA A 146 4.01 -22.56 0.50
CA ALA A 146 5.37 -22.73 0.01
C ALA A 146 5.96 -21.39 -0.49
N LYS A 147 5.14 -20.59 -1.20
CA LYS A 147 5.53 -19.25 -1.62
C LYS A 147 5.73 -18.31 -0.44
N LEU A 148 4.78 -18.25 0.50
CA LEU A 148 4.89 -17.38 1.68
C LEU A 148 6.14 -17.71 2.52
N ARG A 149 6.49 -18.98 2.70
CA ARG A 149 7.73 -19.38 3.39
C ARG A 149 9.00 -18.85 2.71
N LYS A 150 8.98 -18.76 1.39
CA LYS A 150 10.13 -18.35 0.58
C LYS A 150 10.24 -16.83 0.44
N GLU A 151 9.11 -16.15 0.30
CA GLU A 151 9.07 -14.76 -0.20
C GLU A 151 8.50 -13.76 0.82
N TYR A 152 7.82 -14.20 1.88
CA TYR A 152 7.31 -13.27 2.89
C TYR A 152 8.44 -12.77 3.80
N ALA A 153 8.87 -11.54 3.56
CA ALA A 153 10.06 -10.94 4.20
C ALA A 153 9.98 -10.80 5.72
N PHE A 154 8.78 -10.87 6.33
CA PHE A 154 8.59 -10.61 7.76
C PHE A 154 8.34 -11.86 8.60
N THR A 155 8.63 -13.07 8.11
CA THR A 155 8.39 -14.32 8.87
C THR A 155 9.09 -14.30 10.23
N ASP A 156 10.39 -14.04 10.26
CA ASP A 156 11.17 -14.04 11.50
C ASP A 156 10.80 -12.87 12.41
N TYR A 157 10.68 -11.66 11.85
CA TYR A 157 10.34 -10.44 12.57
C TYR A 157 8.97 -10.53 13.26
N LYS A 158 7.99 -11.19 12.62
CA LYS A 158 6.64 -11.37 13.17
C LYS A 158 6.44 -12.71 13.88
N HIS A 159 7.51 -13.50 14.05
CA HIS A 159 7.49 -14.81 14.70
C HIS A 159 6.39 -15.74 14.13
N ILE A 160 6.29 -15.80 12.81
CA ILE A 160 5.26 -16.60 12.12
C ILE A 160 5.70 -18.06 12.08
N ASP A 161 5.02 -18.88 12.87
CA ASP A 161 5.05 -20.34 12.69
C ASP A 161 4.11 -20.73 11.54
N TRP A 162 4.70 -21.04 10.39
CA TRP A 162 3.96 -21.50 9.22
C TRP A 162 3.44 -22.94 9.37
N ASP A 163 4.13 -23.79 10.13
CA ASP A 163 3.72 -25.18 10.34
C ASP A 163 2.49 -25.25 11.24
N ALA A 164 2.47 -24.48 12.33
CA ALA A 164 1.30 -24.34 13.18
C ALA A 164 0.09 -23.79 12.41
N ARG A 165 0.29 -22.80 11.53
CA ARG A 165 -0.78 -22.26 10.68
C ARG A 165 -1.30 -23.27 9.67
N VAL A 166 -0.42 -24.05 9.05
CA VAL A 166 -0.85 -25.15 8.18
C VAL A 166 -1.69 -26.16 8.95
N ALA A 167 -1.23 -26.57 10.14
CA ALA A 167 -1.95 -27.51 10.99
C ALA A 167 -3.34 -26.99 11.39
N GLU A 168 -3.47 -25.68 11.64
CA GLU A 168 -4.75 -25.05 11.99
C GLU A 168 -5.70 -24.90 10.78
N PHE A 169 -5.19 -24.43 9.64
CA PHE A 169 -6.03 -23.97 8.53
C PHE A 169 -6.24 -25.01 7.44
N ARG A 170 -5.25 -25.88 7.15
CA ARG A 170 -5.35 -26.87 6.07
C ARG A 170 -6.60 -27.75 6.16
N PRO A 171 -7.04 -28.24 7.35
CA PRO A 171 -8.28 -29.02 7.46
C PRO A 171 -9.53 -28.28 6.97
N ARG A 172 -9.56 -26.93 7.03
CA ARG A 172 -10.68 -26.14 6.51
C ARG A 172 -10.73 -26.14 4.97
N PHE A 173 -9.56 -26.18 4.32
CA PHE A 173 -9.44 -26.32 2.87
C PHE A 173 -9.83 -27.73 2.40
N GLU A 174 -9.44 -28.76 3.16
CA GLU A 174 -9.88 -30.15 2.91
C GLU A 174 -11.40 -30.27 2.98
N LEU A 175 -12.03 -29.66 4.00
CA LEU A 175 -13.48 -29.64 4.14
C LEU A 175 -14.15 -28.92 2.98
N ALA A 176 -13.66 -27.74 2.61
CA ALA A 176 -14.17 -26.97 1.48
C ALA A 176 -14.06 -27.75 0.16
N GLN A 177 -12.96 -28.48 -0.03
CA GLN A 177 -12.73 -29.32 -1.20
C GLN A 177 -13.67 -30.52 -1.25
N ALA A 178 -13.79 -31.25 -0.14
CA ALA A 178 -14.65 -32.43 -0.04
C ALA A 178 -16.12 -32.10 -0.32
N GLN A 179 -16.56 -30.89 0.04
CA GLN A 179 -17.93 -30.42 -0.20
C GLN A 179 -18.09 -29.63 -1.49
N ASN A 180 -17.00 -29.35 -2.22
CA ASN A 180 -16.97 -28.44 -3.36
C ASN A 180 -17.60 -27.07 -3.02
N ASP A 181 -17.36 -26.56 -1.80
CA ASP A 181 -18.00 -25.36 -1.26
C ASP A 181 -17.05 -24.15 -1.37
N LYS A 182 -17.38 -23.26 -2.30
CA LYS A 182 -16.66 -21.99 -2.54
C LYS A 182 -16.72 -21.03 -1.36
N ARG A 183 -17.79 -21.06 -0.56
CA ARG A 183 -17.94 -20.19 0.61
C ARG A 183 -17.01 -20.65 1.73
N LEU A 184 -16.94 -21.96 1.98
CA LEU A 184 -15.99 -22.51 2.96
C LEU A 184 -14.54 -22.21 2.56
N TYR A 185 -14.21 -22.32 1.26
CA TYR A 185 -12.88 -21.96 0.76
C TYR A 185 -12.56 -20.47 1.00
N ARG A 186 -13.49 -19.57 0.64
CA ARG A 186 -13.31 -18.12 0.87
C ARG A 186 -13.19 -17.79 2.35
N GLN A 187 -13.96 -18.46 3.21
CA GLN A 187 -13.87 -18.25 4.65
C GLN A 187 -12.54 -18.73 5.22
N ALA A 188 -12.05 -19.90 4.78
CA ALA A 188 -10.73 -20.40 5.17
C ALA A 188 -9.60 -19.44 4.76
N LEU A 189 -9.65 -18.89 3.54
CA LEU A 189 -8.70 -17.87 3.07
C LEU A 189 -8.78 -16.57 3.87
N HIS A 190 -9.99 -16.08 4.14
CA HIS A 190 -10.20 -14.87 4.95
C HIS A 190 -9.57 -15.04 6.34
N ASP A 191 -9.91 -16.13 7.03
CA ASP A 191 -9.44 -16.37 8.40
C ASP A 191 -7.92 -16.61 8.44
N PHE A 192 -7.37 -17.31 7.44
CA PHE A 192 -5.92 -17.47 7.30
C PHE A 192 -5.22 -16.12 7.11
N ALA A 193 -5.71 -15.25 6.22
CA ALA A 193 -5.14 -13.92 6.01
C ALA A 193 -5.20 -13.06 7.29
N VAL A 194 -6.32 -13.10 8.01
CA VAL A 194 -6.49 -12.41 9.31
C VAL A 194 -5.52 -12.93 10.37
N SER A 195 -5.11 -14.20 10.30
CA SER A 195 -4.15 -14.81 11.24
C SER A 195 -2.72 -14.27 11.11
N ILE A 196 -2.38 -13.61 10.00
CA ILE A 196 -1.05 -13.04 9.77
C ILE A 196 -1.07 -11.60 10.30
N PRO A 197 -0.25 -11.24 11.33
CA PRO A 197 -0.30 -9.92 11.96
C PRO A 197 0.38 -8.84 11.11
N ASP A 198 -0.16 -8.60 9.91
CA ASP A 198 0.33 -7.61 8.96
C ASP A 198 -0.82 -6.98 8.17
N GLY A 199 -1.01 -5.67 8.34
CA GLY A 199 -2.02 -4.89 7.63
C GLY A 199 -1.81 -4.75 6.12
N HIS A 200 -0.70 -5.25 5.55
CA HIS A 200 -0.51 -5.39 4.11
C HIS A 200 -0.93 -6.75 3.56
N VAL A 201 -1.27 -7.70 4.43
CA VAL A 201 -1.87 -8.97 4.01
C VAL A 201 -3.37 -8.80 3.90
N SER A 202 -3.96 -9.25 2.79
CA SER A 202 -5.40 -9.20 2.58
C SER A 202 -5.92 -10.52 2.03
N GLY A 203 -7.09 -10.92 2.49
CA GLY A 203 -7.84 -12.06 1.96
C GLY A 203 -9.17 -11.62 1.34
N PRO A 204 -9.99 -12.58 0.87
CA PRO A 204 -11.33 -12.27 0.37
C PRO A 204 -12.18 -11.63 1.47
N PHE A 205 -12.80 -10.48 1.18
CA PHE A 205 -13.71 -9.84 2.13
C PHE A 205 -15.10 -10.50 2.12
N LEU A 206 -15.59 -10.87 3.30
CA LEU A 206 -16.87 -11.56 3.51
C LEU A 206 -17.98 -10.54 3.81
N VAL A 207 -18.52 -9.94 2.75
CA VAL A 207 -19.42 -8.78 2.85
C VAL A 207 -20.71 -9.07 3.63
N ASP A 208 -21.31 -10.24 3.43
CA ASP A 208 -22.61 -10.56 4.05
C ASP A 208 -22.45 -10.86 5.54
N GLU A 209 -21.41 -11.60 5.91
CA GLU A 209 -21.02 -11.86 7.30
C GLU A 209 -20.66 -10.55 8.02
N PHE A 210 -19.86 -9.70 7.37
CA PHE A 210 -19.53 -8.37 7.86
C PHE A 210 -20.80 -7.54 8.11
N ARG A 211 -21.71 -7.46 7.13
CA ARG A 211 -22.97 -6.73 7.27
C ARG A 211 -23.84 -7.31 8.38
N GLY A 212 -23.98 -8.63 8.45
CA GLY A 212 -24.76 -9.31 9.48
C GLY A 212 -24.25 -9.01 10.88
N ALA A 213 -22.92 -9.01 11.07
CA ALA A 213 -22.29 -8.75 12.36
C ALA A 213 -22.28 -7.26 12.76
N THR A 214 -22.29 -6.34 11.79
CA THR A 214 -21.95 -4.93 12.05
C THR A 214 -23.04 -3.91 11.70
N SER A 215 -24.16 -4.30 11.10
CA SER A 215 -25.20 -3.35 10.68
C SER A 215 -25.98 -2.70 11.83
N GLY A 216 -26.01 -3.33 13.00
CA GLY A 216 -26.64 -2.78 14.19
C GLY A 216 -25.67 -1.98 15.06
N GLY A 217 -26.14 -0.85 15.58
CA GLY A 217 -25.43 -0.01 16.55
C GLY A 217 -26.31 0.43 17.71
N ILE A 218 -25.68 0.73 18.84
CA ILE A 218 -26.35 1.26 20.05
C ILE A 218 -26.36 2.80 20.12
N GLY A 219 -25.91 3.48 19.06
CA GLY A 219 -25.95 4.93 18.94
C GLY A 219 -24.81 5.67 19.65
N ILE A 220 -23.67 5.00 19.89
CA ILE A 220 -22.46 5.63 20.45
C ILE A 220 -21.21 5.23 19.67
N ALA A 221 -20.21 6.12 19.65
CA ALA A 221 -18.82 5.72 19.45
C ALA A 221 -18.04 5.97 20.76
N ILE A 222 -16.99 5.18 20.96
CA ILE A 222 -16.17 5.23 22.17
C ILE A 222 -14.70 5.47 21.84
N ARG A 223 -13.98 6.07 22.78
CA ARG A 223 -12.54 6.29 22.71
C ARG A 223 -11.86 6.02 24.04
N GLU A 224 -10.72 5.36 23.99
CA GLU A 224 -9.83 5.21 25.14
C GLU A 224 -8.96 6.44 25.31
N LEU A 225 -8.87 6.94 26.54
CA LEU A 225 -7.99 8.03 26.96
C LEU A 225 -6.63 7.47 27.40
N ASP A 226 -5.66 8.36 27.55
CA ASP A 226 -4.30 8.04 28.04
C ASP A 226 -4.28 7.51 29.48
N ASP A 227 -5.22 7.93 30.31
CA ASP A 227 -5.46 7.37 31.65
C ASP A 227 -6.18 6.01 31.67
N GLY A 228 -6.53 5.48 30.48
CA GLY A 228 -7.17 4.19 30.30
C GLY A 228 -8.68 4.18 30.53
N ARG A 229 -9.31 5.32 30.79
CA ARG A 229 -10.78 5.43 30.76
C ARG A 229 -11.28 5.31 29.33
N VAL A 230 -12.48 4.77 29.17
CA VAL A 230 -13.15 4.67 27.87
C VAL A 230 -14.37 5.56 27.91
N ILE A 231 -14.42 6.57 27.04
CA ILE A 231 -15.49 7.56 27.03
C ILE A 231 -16.33 7.49 25.76
N VAL A 232 -17.57 7.92 25.84
CA VAL A 232 -18.42 8.19 24.68
C VAL A 232 -17.93 9.47 24.00
N ASN A 233 -17.43 9.36 22.76
CA ASN A 233 -16.98 10.51 21.96
C ASN A 233 -17.92 10.85 20.80
N PHE A 234 -19.00 10.08 20.63
CA PHE A 234 -20.14 10.39 19.76
C PHE A 234 -21.39 9.81 20.38
N LEU A 235 -22.48 10.57 20.36
CA LEU A 235 -23.80 10.14 20.80
C LEU A 235 -24.80 10.51 19.70
N LEU A 236 -25.53 9.52 19.19
CA LEU A 236 -26.62 9.75 18.26
C LEU A 236 -27.81 10.37 18.99
N GLU A 237 -28.25 11.53 18.54
CA GLU A 237 -29.49 12.16 18.98
C GLU A 237 -30.67 11.20 18.80
N ASP A 238 -31.51 11.08 19.83
CA ASP A 238 -32.60 10.10 19.90
C ASP A 238 -32.19 8.65 19.61
N GLY A 239 -30.91 8.30 19.76
CA GLY A 239 -30.40 6.94 19.63
C GLY A 239 -30.74 6.04 20.84
N PRO A 240 -30.48 4.72 20.76
CA PRO A 240 -30.71 3.81 21.89
C PRO A 240 -30.01 4.25 23.18
N ALA A 241 -28.73 4.61 23.10
CA ALA A 241 -27.96 5.11 24.24
C ALA A 241 -28.50 6.44 24.81
N ALA A 242 -28.84 7.40 23.93
CA ALA A 242 -29.35 8.70 24.34
C ALA A 242 -30.69 8.57 25.08
N ARG A 243 -31.62 7.76 24.55
CA ARG A 243 -32.90 7.46 25.21
C ARG A 243 -32.75 6.74 26.55
N ALA A 244 -31.64 6.04 26.74
CA ALA A 244 -31.30 5.39 28.01
C ALA A 244 -30.56 6.32 28.99
N GLY A 245 -30.37 7.59 28.64
CA GLY A 245 -29.75 8.60 29.51
C GLY A 245 -28.22 8.66 29.46
N ILE A 246 -27.57 7.93 28.54
CA ILE A 246 -26.12 8.06 28.32
C ILE A 246 -25.84 9.42 27.68
N GLN A 247 -24.87 10.15 28.22
CA GLN A 247 -24.45 11.47 27.73
C GLN A 247 -23.13 11.38 26.95
N LEU A 248 -22.88 12.38 26.10
CA LEU A 248 -21.56 12.57 25.50
C LEU A 248 -20.52 12.78 26.60
N GLY A 249 -19.37 12.10 26.51
CA GLY A 249 -18.34 12.09 27.55
C GLY A 249 -18.60 11.12 28.71
N ALA A 250 -19.68 10.32 28.67
CA ALA A 250 -19.91 9.27 29.67
C ALA A 250 -18.76 8.25 29.66
N GLU A 251 -18.29 7.86 30.83
CA GLU A 251 -17.29 6.83 31.03
C GLU A 251 -17.98 5.46 31.00
N ILE A 252 -17.50 4.57 30.13
CA ILE A 252 -17.98 3.19 29.96
C ILE A 252 -17.08 2.25 30.76
N TRP A 253 -17.68 1.53 31.70
CA TRP A 253 -17.00 0.60 32.60
C TRP A 253 -17.12 -0.85 32.15
N ALA A 254 -18.25 -1.21 31.53
CA ALA A 254 -18.48 -2.56 31.04
C ALA A 254 -19.47 -2.58 29.87
N ILE A 255 -19.28 -3.55 28.98
CA ILE A 255 -20.22 -3.91 27.92
C ILE A 255 -20.44 -5.43 27.99
N ASP A 256 -21.71 -5.87 27.93
CA ASP A 256 -22.10 -7.28 28.00
C ASP A 256 -21.53 -8.00 29.23
N ASP A 257 -21.62 -7.33 30.38
CA ASP A 257 -21.11 -7.80 31.68
C ASP A 257 -19.59 -8.01 31.79
N LYS A 258 -18.84 -7.57 30.77
CA LYS A 258 -17.39 -7.62 30.76
C LYS A 258 -16.81 -6.25 31.01
N GLU A 259 -15.82 -6.18 31.91
CA GLU A 259 -15.01 -4.98 32.12
C GLU A 259 -14.48 -4.46 30.78
N ILE A 260 -14.50 -3.14 30.59
CA ILE A 260 -14.36 -2.52 29.28
C ILE A 260 -13.05 -2.86 28.58
N ARG A 261 -11.91 -2.95 29.29
CA ARG A 261 -10.63 -3.30 28.66
C ARG A 261 -10.63 -4.73 28.14
N MET A 262 -11.19 -5.67 28.91
CA MET A 262 -11.38 -7.06 28.51
C MET A 262 -12.35 -7.16 27.33
N ALA A 263 -13.48 -6.46 27.39
CA ALA A 263 -14.46 -6.43 26.32
C ALA A 263 -13.84 -5.95 24.99
N ILE A 264 -13.01 -4.90 25.03
CA ILE A 264 -12.29 -4.42 23.85
C ILE A 264 -11.26 -5.45 23.37
N ALA A 265 -10.48 -6.06 24.26
CA ALA A 265 -9.41 -7.00 23.90
C ALA A 265 -9.91 -8.27 23.19
N GLU A 266 -11.14 -8.71 23.50
CA GLU A 266 -11.77 -9.89 22.87
C GLU A 266 -12.37 -9.61 21.50
N VAL A 267 -12.54 -8.35 21.10
CA VAL A 267 -13.08 -8.02 19.78
C VAL A 267 -12.10 -8.47 18.71
N GLN A 268 -12.65 -9.18 17.71
CA GLN A 268 -11.98 -9.47 16.44
C GLN A 268 -12.49 -8.49 15.38
N PRO A 269 -11.72 -7.44 15.04
CA PRO A 269 -12.16 -6.47 14.06
C PRO A 269 -12.28 -7.07 12.67
N TRP A 270 -13.35 -6.74 11.95
CA TRP A 270 -13.52 -7.15 10.55
C TRP A 270 -12.55 -6.48 9.57
N SER A 271 -11.82 -5.46 10.02
CA SER A 271 -10.79 -4.78 9.23
C SER A 271 -9.38 -5.32 9.49
N ALA A 272 -9.26 -6.44 10.23
CA ALA A 272 -8.01 -7.15 10.39
C ALA A 272 -7.53 -7.72 9.02
N PRO A 273 -6.24 -8.06 8.87
CA PRO A 273 -5.16 -8.01 9.85
C PRO A 273 -4.57 -6.61 10.15
N PHE A 274 -3.70 -6.53 11.16
CA PHE A 274 -3.04 -5.29 11.58
C PHE A 274 -1.55 -5.50 11.83
N SER A 275 -0.73 -4.53 11.41
CA SER A 275 0.72 -4.55 11.70
C SER A 275 1.08 -3.99 13.09
N THR A 276 0.17 -3.28 13.75
CA THR A 276 0.43 -2.63 15.06
C THR A 276 -0.74 -2.81 16.02
N GLU A 277 -0.42 -2.97 17.31
CA GLU A 277 -1.45 -3.08 18.36
C GLU A 277 -2.26 -1.79 18.52
N HIS A 278 -1.67 -0.62 18.22
CA HIS A 278 -2.39 0.65 18.27
C HIS A 278 -3.58 0.66 17.28
N VAL A 279 -3.34 0.32 16.01
CA VAL A 279 -4.42 0.31 15.00
C VAL A 279 -5.46 -0.75 15.32
N LYS A 280 -5.01 -1.94 15.75
CA LYS A 280 -5.90 -3.01 16.22
C LYS A 280 -6.81 -2.53 17.35
N ARG A 281 -6.25 -1.92 18.39
CA ARG A 281 -7.00 -1.38 19.55
C ARG A 281 -8.05 -0.35 19.13
N LEU A 282 -7.69 0.54 18.20
CA LEU A 282 -8.64 1.53 17.67
C LEU A 282 -9.79 0.88 16.90
N GLN A 283 -9.52 -0.17 16.13
CA GLN A 283 -10.58 -0.91 15.43
C GLN A 283 -11.41 -1.73 16.42
N GLN A 284 -10.82 -2.33 17.46
CA GLN A 284 -11.56 -3.03 18.50
C GLN A 284 -12.60 -2.12 19.18
N LEU A 285 -12.22 -0.89 19.55
CA LEU A 285 -13.15 0.13 20.07
C LEU A 285 -14.32 0.38 19.12
N ARG A 286 -14.03 0.50 17.81
CA ARG A 286 -15.02 0.74 16.76
C ARG A 286 -15.99 -0.42 16.57
N TYR A 287 -15.50 -1.66 16.64
CA TYR A 287 -16.33 -2.85 16.44
C TYR A 287 -17.06 -3.33 17.70
N LEU A 288 -16.58 -3.00 18.91
CA LEU A 288 -17.21 -3.42 20.17
C LEU A 288 -18.67 -3.01 20.29
N VAL A 289 -19.01 -1.80 19.83
CA VAL A 289 -20.36 -1.22 19.89
C VAL A 289 -21.26 -1.64 18.72
N ARG A 290 -20.79 -2.55 17.86
CA ARG A 290 -21.53 -3.10 16.74
C ARG A 290 -22.04 -4.50 17.06
N SER A 291 -23.20 -4.84 16.49
CA SER A 291 -23.82 -6.17 16.63
C SER A 291 -24.90 -6.36 15.56
N PRO A 292 -25.47 -7.56 15.38
CA PRO A 292 -26.67 -7.73 14.56
C PRO A 292 -27.81 -6.80 15.02
N ILE A 293 -28.64 -6.36 14.07
CA ILE A 293 -29.82 -5.54 14.36
C ILE A 293 -30.76 -6.33 15.29
N GLY A 294 -31.29 -5.68 16.31
CA GLY A 294 -32.16 -6.29 17.32
C GLY A 294 -31.43 -6.93 18.49
N ALA A 295 -30.10 -7.12 18.41
CA ALA A 295 -29.31 -7.65 19.52
C ALA A 295 -29.42 -6.73 20.76
N LYS A 296 -29.51 -7.35 21.93
CA LYS A 296 -29.51 -6.64 23.23
C LYS A 296 -28.07 -6.54 23.72
N ARG A 297 -27.66 -5.34 24.14
CA ARG A 297 -26.33 -5.05 24.70
C ARG A 297 -26.50 -4.44 26.08
N THR A 298 -25.77 -4.92 27.08
CA THR A 298 -25.75 -4.26 28.39
C THR A 298 -24.59 -3.27 28.44
N VAL A 299 -24.84 -2.06 28.93
CA VAL A 299 -23.82 -1.02 29.08
C VAL A 299 -23.82 -0.53 30.51
N THR A 300 -22.65 -0.56 31.15
CA THR A 300 -22.43 0.00 32.48
C THR A 300 -21.59 1.27 32.34
N PHE A 301 -22.09 2.40 32.82
CA PHE A 301 -21.50 3.71 32.56
C PHE A 301 -21.66 4.69 33.74
N ARG A 302 -20.95 5.82 33.66
CA ARG A 302 -21.12 6.98 34.52
C ARG A 302 -21.12 8.25 33.66
N ASN A 303 -22.09 9.12 33.85
CA ASN A 303 -22.17 10.37 33.09
C ASN A 303 -21.18 11.42 33.60
N PRO A 304 -20.74 12.36 32.74
CA PRO A 304 -19.83 13.43 33.15
C PRO A 304 -20.43 14.29 34.26
N GLY A 305 -19.57 14.81 35.14
CA GLY A 305 -19.97 15.68 36.26
C GLY A 305 -20.60 14.95 37.45
N GLN A 306 -20.79 13.63 37.37
CA GLN A 306 -21.20 12.84 38.54
C GLN A 306 -20.03 12.64 39.51
N PRO A 307 -20.24 12.79 40.84
CA PRO A 307 -19.24 12.48 41.86
C PRO A 307 -18.64 11.07 41.70
N ALA A 308 -17.36 10.90 42.04
CA ALA A 308 -16.62 9.66 41.83
C ALA A 308 -17.18 8.45 42.61
N ASP A 309 -17.90 8.71 43.70
CA ASP A 309 -18.62 7.75 44.54
C ASP A 309 -20.01 7.38 43.99
N THR A 310 -20.49 8.05 42.94
CA THR A 310 -21.76 7.72 42.29
C THR A 310 -21.71 6.31 41.69
N PRO A 311 -22.58 5.38 42.07
CA PRO A 311 -22.60 4.04 41.48
C PRO A 311 -22.79 4.11 39.95
N SER A 312 -22.08 3.25 39.22
CA SER A 312 -22.27 3.13 37.78
C SER A 312 -23.70 2.71 37.44
N GLN A 313 -24.28 3.33 36.42
CA GLN A 313 -25.60 3.02 35.90
C GLN A 313 -25.50 1.87 34.90
N ARG A 314 -26.50 0.98 34.89
CA ARG A 314 -26.57 -0.16 33.96
C ARG A 314 -27.84 -0.07 33.14
N VAL A 315 -27.70 -0.16 31.82
CA VAL A 315 -28.82 -0.10 30.87
C VAL A 315 -28.75 -1.24 29.87
N VAL A 316 -29.91 -1.67 29.37
CA VAL A 316 -30.02 -2.63 28.27
C VAL A 316 -30.43 -1.88 27.01
N LEU A 317 -29.55 -1.88 26.01
CA LEU A 317 -29.76 -1.22 24.73
C LEU A 317 -30.13 -2.24 23.66
N THR A 318 -30.91 -1.82 22.68
CA THR A 318 -31.19 -2.64 21.48
C THR A 318 -30.45 -2.05 20.31
N ALA A 319 -29.64 -2.85 19.62
CA ALA A 319 -28.96 -2.43 18.42
C ALA A 319 -29.97 -2.14 17.31
N VAL A 320 -29.88 -0.98 16.70
CA VAL A 320 -30.76 -0.54 15.60
C VAL A 320 -29.94 -0.31 14.34
N SER A 321 -30.60 -0.25 13.17
CA SER A 321 -29.93 0.10 11.91
C SER A 321 -29.42 1.54 11.99
N GLU A 322 -28.13 1.68 12.27
CA GLU A 322 -27.51 2.96 12.62
C GLU A 322 -26.04 2.92 12.23
N GLN A 323 -25.63 3.81 11.32
CA GLN A 323 -24.28 3.82 10.75
C GLN A 323 -23.50 5.11 11.05
N ALA A 324 -24.12 6.12 11.66
CA ALA A 324 -23.48 7.40 11.96
C ALA A 324 -22.34 7.21 12.95
N SER A 325 -22.53 6.44 14.03
CA SER A 325 -21.49 6.13 15.02
C SER A 325 -20.30 5.37 14.40
N PHE A 326 -20.60 4.43 13.51
CA PHE A 326 -19.58 3.61 12.83
C PHE A 326 -18.79 4.39 11.78
N ARG A 327 -19.43 5.37 11.12
CA ARG A 327 -18.78 6.32 10.20
C ARG A 327 -17.96 7.35 10.96
N PHE A 328 -18.47 7.88 12.08
CA PHE A 328 -17.77 8.83 12.93
C PHE A 328 -16.46 8.24 13.49
N SER A 329 -16.49 6.98 13.91
CA SER A 329 -15.32 6.27 14.45
C SER A 329 -14.36 5.74 13.39
N ALA A 330 -14.63 5.95 12.10
CA ALA A 330 -13.74 5.48 11.05
C ALA A 330 -12.37 6.18 11.16
N LEU A 331 -11.30 5.39 11.17
CA LEU A 331 -9.92 5.93 11.15
C LEU A 331 -9.61 6.67 9.85
N ARG A 332 -10.39 6.37 8.80
CA ARG A 332 -10.24 6.90 7.46
C ARG A 332 -11.60 7.40 6.99
N ARG A 333 -11.70 8.69 6.72
CA ARG A 333 -12.82 9.29 6.02
C ARG A 333 -12.64 8.99 4.54
N GLN A 334 -13.64 8.36 3.94
CA GLN A 334 -13.70 8.20 2.49
C GLN A 334 -13.81 9.61 1.88
N PRO A 335 -12.86 10.02 1.02
CA PRO A 335 -12.98 11.25 0.25
C PRO A 335 -14.25 11.19 -0.59
N THR A 336 -14.88 12.34 -0.82
CA THR A 336 -16.02 12.46 -1.75
C THR A 336 -15.57 12.44 -3.22
N GLY A 337 -14.27 12.64 -3.46
CA GLY A 337 -13.66 12.75 -4.79
C GLY A 337 -13.57 14.19 -5.29
N PHE A 338 -14.04 15.16 -4.51
CA PHE A 338 -13.90 16.60 -4.80
C PHE A 338 -12.71 17.23 -4.07
N GLU A 339 -12.15 16.54 -3.08
CA GLU A 339 -10.97 16.97 -2.35
C GLU A 339 -9.74 16.98 -3.27
N LEU A 340 -8.88 17.98 -3.13
CA LEU A 340 -7.56 17.98 -3.77
C LEU A 340 -6.65 16.92 -3.12
N PRO A 341 -5.58 16.46 -3.80
CA PRO A 341 -4.63 15.51 -3.20
C PRO A 341 -4.07 15.97 -1.86
N LEU A 342 -3.86 17.28 -1.72
CA LEU A 342 -3.60 17.96 -0.47
C LEU A 342 -4.33 19.30 -0.43
N GLU A 343 -4.70 19.73 0.77
CA GLU A 343 -5.36 21.00 1.03
C GLU A 343 -4.60 21.75 2.11
N TYR A 344 -4.40 23.06 1.93
CA TYR A 344 -3.64 23.87 2.87
C TYR A 344 -4.27 25.23 3.12
N ARG A 345 -3.96 25.80 4.28
CA ARG A 345 -4.44 27.10 4.74
C ARG A 345 -3.48 27.72 5.75
N LEU A 346 -3.55 29.04 5.91
CA LEU A 346 -2.93 29.74 7.03
C LEU A 346 -3.89 29.73 8.23
N LEU A 347 -3.37 29.42 9.41
CA LEU A 347 -4.11 29.49 10.66
C LEU A 347 -4.14 30.92 11.21
N GLU A 348 -5.13 31.25 12.04
CA GLU A 348 -5.17 32.54 12.76
C GLU A 348 -3.93 32.76 13.64
N SER A 349 -3.28 31.68 14.09
CA SER A 349 -2.00 31.72 14.81
C SER A 349 -0.79 32.08 13.95
N GLY A 350 -0.96 32.23 12.63
CA GLY A 350 0.10 32.47 11.66
C GLY A 350 0.82 31.23 11.17
N TYR A 351 0.54 30.02 11.70
CA TYR A 351 1.13 28.78 11.20
C TYR A 351 0.46 28.31 9.91
N GLY A 352 1.24 27.73 9.01
CA GLY A 352 0.72 26.97 7.89
C GLY A 352 0.11 25.65 8.38
N TYR A 353 -0.96 25.22 7.74
CA TYR A 353 -1.55 23.90 7.94
C TYR A 353 -1.75 23.25 6.59
N VAL A 354 -1.31 21.99 6.45
CA VAL A 354 -1.55 21.17 5.27
C VAL A 354 -2.08 19.81 5.68
N GLN A 355 -3.11 19.35 5.00
CA GLN A 355 -3.65 18.01 5.16
C GLN A 355 -3.34 17.20 3.89
N ILE A 356 -2.74 16.02 4.10
CA ILE A 356 -2.38 15.10 3.02
C ILE A 356 -3.22 13.83 3.18
N TYR A 357 -4.06 13.53 2.20
CA TYR A 357 -5.03 12.43 2.30
C TYR A 357 -4.47 11.08 1.84
N LYS A 358 -3.51 11.07 0.90
CA LYS A 358 -2.90 9.86 0.32
C LYS A 358 -1.70 10.26 -0.53
N PHE A 359 -0.79 9.33 -0.74
CA PHE A 359 0.34 9.44 -1.67
C PHE A 359 0.09 8.69 -2.99
N SER A 360 -1.17 8.36 -3.29
CA SER A 360 -1.60 7.60 -4.49
C SER A 360 -2.75 8.28 -5.23
N ASP A 361 -2.91 9.59 -5.05
CA ASP A 361 -3.75 10.40 -5.94
C ASP A 361 -2.97 10.74 -7.23
N ASN A 362 -3.18 11.91 -7.80
CA ASN A 362 -2.38 12.43 -8.90
C ASN A 362 -1.03 12.97 -8.38
N GLU A 363 0.07 12.28 -8.70
CA GLU A 363 1.41 12.65 -8.23
C GLU A 363 1.82 14.06 -8.65
N LEU A 364 1.60 14.43 -9.91
CA LEU A 364 1.94 15.75 -10.46
C LEU A 364 1.18 16.87 -9.76
N LEU A 365 -0.14 16.76 -9.65
CA LEU A 365 -0.96 17.73 -8.95
C LEU A 365 -0.58 17.83 -7.47
N THR A 366 -0.24 16.71 -6.83
CA THR A 366 0.22 16.68 -5.44
C THR A 366 1.48 17.51 -5.27
N ILE A 367 2.49 17.30 -6.11
CA ILE A 367 3.74 18.07 -6.08
C ILE A 367 3.50 19.54 -6.40
N GLN A 368 2.72 19.87 -7.42
CA GLN A 368 2.43 21.27 -7.76
C GLN A 368 1.75 22.01 -6.62
N LEU A 369 0.80 21.37 -5.93
CA LEU A 369 0.15 21.95 -4.75
C LEU A 369 1.13 22.08 -3.57
N TRP A 370 2.03 21.11 -3.38
CA TRP A 370 3.07 21.14 -2.37
C TRP A 370 4.07 22.28 -2.61
N GLU A 371 4.60 22.41 -3.82
CA GLU A 371 5.52 23.47 -4.21
C GLU A 371 4.88 24.84 -4.05
N ARG A 372 3.62 25.00 -4.48
CA ARG A 372 2.86 26.23 -4.28
C ARG A 372 2.65 26.56 -2.80
N LEU A 373 2.39 25.56 -1.96
CA LEU A 373 2.33 25.73 -0.51
C LEU A 373 3.68 26.24 0.02
N ILE A 374 4.78 25.55 -0.26
CA ILE A 374 6.12 25.92 0.25
C ILE A 374 6.50 27.35 -0.20
N GLN A 375 6.21 27.72 -1.44
CA GLN A 375 6.43 29.09 -1.93
C GLN A 375 5.58 30.11 -1.16
N SER A 376 4.29 29.82 -0.94
CA SER A 376 3.39 30.68 -0.16
C SER A 376 3.88 30.87 1.28
N LEU A 377 4.31 29.80 1.96
CA LEU A 377 4.80 29.86 3.33
C LEU A 377 6.06 30.74 3.45
N LYS A 378 6.97 30.66 2.46
CA LYS A 378 8.17 31.50 2.39
C LYS A 378 7.81 32.97 2.16
N ALA A 379 6.90 33.25 1.23
CA ALA A 379 6.46 34.61 0.93
C ALA A 379 5.81 35.31 2.14
N GLU A 380 5.01 34.57 2.90
CA GLU A 380 4.32 35.07 4.10
C GLU A 380 5.19 35.06 5.37
N ASN A 381 6.46 34.64 5.29
CA ASN A 381 7.36 34.47 6.45
C ASN A 381 6.69 33.65 7.58
N THR A 382 6.02 32.55 7.20
CA THR A 382 5.28 31.71 8.15
C THR A 382 6.24 31.09 9.17
N PRO A 383 5.95 31.13 10.49
CA PRO A 383 6.83 30.58 11.54
C PRO A 383 6.93 29.05 11.55
N GLY A 384 6.04 28.33 10.86
CA GLY A 384 6.09 26.88 10.79
C GLY A 384 4.90 26.26 10.05
N LEU A 385 4.98 24.95 9.81
CA LEU A 385 3.96 24.18 9.10
C LEU A 385 3.49 23.00 9.96
N ILE A 386 2.18 22.83 10.08
CA ILE A 386 1.52 21.66 10.64
C ILE A 386 1.13 20.73 9.49
N ILE A 387 1.65 19.51 9.49
CA ILE A 387 1.32 18.48 8.50
C ILE A 387 0.35 17.48 9.14
N ASP A 388 -0.88 17.45 8.66
CA ASP A 388 -1.90 16.49 9.09
C ASP A 388 -1.97 15.29 8.15
N MET A 389 -1.48 14.15 8.65
CA MET A 389 -1.56 12.85 8.00
C MET A 389 -2.48 11.87 8.74
N ARG A 390 -3.33 12.34 9.65
CA ARG A 390 -4.20 11.45 10.46
C ARG A 390 -5.16 10.62 9.61
N GLN A 391 -5.44 11.06 8.39
CA GLN A 391 -6.31 10.38 7.42
C GLN A 391 -5.52 9.78 6.24
N ASN A 392 -4.19 9.87 6.25
CA ASN A 392 -3.35 9.41 5.16
C ASN A 392 -3.35 7.88 5.07
N THR A 393 -3.63 7.33 3.88
CA THR A 393 -3.69 5.88 3.65
C THR A 393 -2.42 5.28 3.06
N GLY A 394 -1.36 6.05 2.92
CA GLY A 394 -0.14 5.65 2.22
C GLY A 394 -0.25 5.87 0.71
N GLY A 395 0.57 5.15 -0.05
CA GLY A 395 0.69 5.26 -1.50
C GLY A 395 2.15 5.19 -1.93
N SER A 396 2.56 6.09 -2.81
CA SER A 396 3.94 6.20 -3.27
C SER A 396 4.87 6.66 -2.13
N GLY A 397 5.74 5.76 -1.66
CA GLY A 397 6.81 6.10 -0.71
C GLY A 397 7.77 7.14 -1.30
N PHE A 398 8.07 7.02 -2.60
CA PHE A 398 8.86 8.00 -3.34
C PHE A 398 8.26 9.41 -3.26
N LEU A 399 6.95 9.55 -3.47
CA LEU A 399 6.29 10.85 -3.38
C LEU A 399 6.42 11.44 -1.97
N ALA A 400 6.29 10.62 -0.94
CA ALA A 400 6.50 11.03 0.44
C ALA A 400 7.94 11.53 0.68
N ASP A 401 8.94 10.81 0.17
CA ASP A 401 10.35 11.19 0.25
C ASP A 401 10.62 12.52 -0.47
N GLN A 402 10.08 12.69 -1.69
CA GLN A 402 10.22 13.93 -2.46
C GLN A 402 9.60 15.13 -1.74
N MET A 403 8.41 14.96 -1.13
CA MET A 403 7.78 16.03 -0.36
C MET A 403 8.58 16.37 0.92
N ALA A 404 9.12 15.36 1.60
CA ALA A 404 9.95 15.55 2.78
C ALA A 404 11.29 16.26 2.47
N ALA A 405 11.86 16.02 1.28
CA ALA A 405 13.13 16.62 0.85
C ALA A 405 13.13 18.16 0.89
N TYR A 406 11.97 18.81 0.78
CA TYR A 406 11.82 20.27 0.87
C TYR A 406 12.21 20.87 2.24
N PHE A 407 12.33 20.03 3.28
CA PHE A 407 12.70 20.46 4.63
C PHE A 407 14.20 20.36 4.92
N TYR A 408 15.00 19.88 3.97
CA TYR A 408 16.42 19.63 4.16
C TYR A 408 17.25 20.37 3.10
N SER A 409 18.42 20.86 3.51
CA SER A 409 19.41 21.48 2.61
C SER A 409 20.50 20.53 2.17
N GLU A 410 20.57 19.34 2.77
CA GLU A 410 21.57 18.31 2.53
C GLU A 410 20.87 17.02 2.08
N THR A 411 21.60 16.18 1.34
CA THR A 411 21.12 14.86 0.96
C THR A 411 21.07 13.95 2.18
N HIS A 412 19.93 13.31 2.41
CA HIS A 412 19.76 12.30 3.44
C HIS A 412 19.52 10.94 2.80
N ASP A 413 20.42 9.99 3.04
CA ASP A 413 20.21 8.59 2.67
C ASP A 413 19.24 7.93 3.65
N LEU A 414 18.07 7.53 3.16
CA LEU A 414 17.06 6.81 3.93
C LEU A 414 17.34 5.29 4.01
N GLY A 415 18.48 4.85 3.46
CA GLY A 415 18.88 3.46 3.35
C GLY A 415 18.32 2.77 2.09
N ASN A 416 18.74 1.52 1.86
CA ASN A 416 18.21 0.66 0.79
C ASN A 416 16.94 -0.05 1.27
N ALA A 417 15.82 0.66 1.38
CA ALA A 417 14.54 0.03 1.75
C ALA A 417 13.37 0.65 0.98
N GLY A 418 13.14 0.09 -0.21
CA GLY A 418 11.81 -0.10 -0.78
C GLY A 418 11.61 -1.59 -0.98
#